data_AF-A0A959PTQ0-F1
#
_entry.id   AF-A0A959PTQ0-F1
#
_cell.length_a   1.000
_cell.length_b   1.000
_cell.length_c   1.000
_cell.angle_alpha   90.00
_cell.angle_beta   90.00
_cell.angle_gamma   90.00
#
_symmetry.space_group_name_H-M   'P 1'
#
loop_
_entity.id
_entity.type
_entity.pdbx_description
1 polymer ?
#
loop_
_entity_poly.entity_id
_entity_poly.type
_entity_poly.pdbx_seq_one_letter_code
_entity_poly.pdbx_strand_id
1 'polypeptide(L)'
;MRNTLFLLATLSIILVNSGCMGSRLTQQLKWHNSELKRAAESNMDPGKKLDILLESVAKMMEESIEPLSPKKSVKYVQKYVRQNEGYIAIILKDVGKWQDKMSPFQTIQYGLSIQNKPFVQTFVQSLPKYKKKYKQYAFAIGLVDDVTAVLIKFGNKALGI
;
A
#
# COMPACT_ATOMS: atom_id res chain seq x y z
N MET A 1 -9.33 54.08 -1.17
CA MET A 1 -9.45 53.06 -0.10
C MET A 1 -10.25 51.81 -0.49
N ARG A 2 -11.03 51.79 -1.59
CA ARG A 2 -11.81 50.61 -2.02
C ARG A 2 -10.95 49.49 -2.66
N ASN A 3 -9.83 49.82 -3.30
CA ASN A 3 -8.99 48.85 -4.02
C ASN A 3 -7.97 48.11 -3.12
N THR A 4 -7.65 48.66 -1.93
CA THR A 4 -6.75 48.01 -0.96
C THR A 4 -7.43 46.89 -0.17
N LEU A 5 -8.78 46.94 -0.01
CA LEU A 5 -9.56 45.90 0.65
C LEU A 5 -9.60 44.59 -0.17
N PHE A 6 -9.67 44.71 -1.51
CA PHE A 6 -9.67 43.57 -2.42
C PHE A 6 -8.30 42.87 -2.50
N LEU A 7 -7.20 43.62 -2.40
CA LEU A 7 -5.83 43.05 -2.40
C LEU A 7 -5.51 42.29 -1.09
N LEU A 8 -6.07 42.71 0.04
CA LEU A 8 -5.96 41.99 1.31
C LEU A 8 -6.81 40.71 1.33
N ALA A 9 -7.98 40.71 0.69
CA ALA A 9 -8.86 39.55 0.63
C ALA A 9 -8.31 38.42 -0.27
N THR A 10 -7.62 38.74 -1.37
CA THR A 10 -7.03 37.73 -2.27
C THR A 10 -5.76 37.10 -1.71
N LEU A 11 -4.98 37.82 -0.89
CA LEU A 11 -3.77 37.29 -0.27
C LEU A 11 -4.06 36.21 0.80
N SER A 12 -5.20 36.35 1.50
CA SER A 12 -5.66 35.38 2.51
C SER A 12 -6.04 34.02 1.92
N ILE A 13 -6.59 34.00 0.70
CA ILE A 13 -7.07 32.76 0.04
C ILE A 13 -5.90 31.89 -0.44
N ILE A 14 -4.77 32.50 -0.79
CA ILE A 14 -3.60 31.77 -1.31
C ILE A 14 -2.87 30.99 -0.20
N LEU A 15 -2.90 31.48 1.05
CA LEU A 15 -2.20 30.84 2.16
C LEU A 15 -2.93 29.60 2.74
N VAL A 16 -4.25 29.46 2.54
CA VAL A 16 -5.02 28.32 3.07
C VAL A 16 -4.81 27.02 2.27
N ASN A 17 -4.41 27.12 1.00
CA ASN A 17 -4.26 25.95 0.13
C ASN A 17 -2.94 25.17 0.31
N SER A 18 -1.98 25.70 1.07
CA SER A 18 -0.65 25.08 1.24
C SER A 18 -0.61 24.00 2.34
N GLY A 19 -1.63 23.92 3.20
CA GLY A 19 -1.69 22.98 4.33
C GLY A 19 -2.31 21.61 4.05
N CYS A 20 -3.01 21.43 2.91
CA CYS A 20 -3.87 20.27 2.66
C CYS A 20 -3.09 18.98 2.32
N MET A 21 -1.88 19.09 1.76
CA MET A 21 -1.10 17.90 1.35
C MET A 21 -0.47 17.15 2.53
N GLY A 22 -0.08 17.86 3.60
CA GLY A 22 0.50 17.25 4.80
C GLY A 22 -0.54 16.48 5.63
N SER A 23 -1.78 16.98 5.70
CA SER A 23 -2.89 16.30 6.37
C SER A 23 -3.32 15.05 5.61
N ARG A 24 -3.39 15.09 4.26
CA ARG A 24 -3.71 13.93 3.42
C ARG A 24 -2.75 12.75 3.67
N LEU A 25 -1.43 12.96 3.57
CA LEU A 25 -0.45 11.90 3.80
C LEU A 25 -0.51 11.33 5.23
N THR A 26 -0.80 12.18 6.21
CA THR A 26 -0.95 11.74 7.60
C THR A 26 -2.20 10.88 7.78
N GLN A 27 -3.30 11.25 7.11
CA GLN A 27 -4.54 10.47 7.12
C GLN A 27 -4.37 9.12 6.42
N GLN A 28 -3.66 9.09 5.29
CA GLN A 28 -3.33 7.84 4.57
C GLN A 28 -2.50 6.91 5.45
N LEU A 29 -1.43 7.40 6.09
CA LEU A 29 -0.64 6.61 7.05
C LEU A 29 -1.49 6.05 8.20
N LYS A 30 -2.40 6.87 8.75
CA LYS A 30 -3.32 6.41 9.81
C LYS A 30 -4.26 5.31 9.31
N TRP A 31 -4.80 5.45 8.10
CA TRP A 31 -5.66 4.43 7.50
C TRP A 31 -4.92 3.11 7.33
N HIS A 32 -3.74 3.14 6.70
CA HIS A 32 -2.90 1.95 6.53
C HIS A 32 -2.59 1.25 7.85
N ASN A 33 -2.22 2.04 8.86
CA ASN A 33 -1.88 1.49 10.16
C ASN A 33 -3.08 0.86 10.85
N SER A 34 -4.23 1.52 10.84
CA SER A 34 -5.47 0.98 11.39
C SER A 34 -5.87 -0.32 10.72
N GLU A 35 -5.83 -0.38 9.39
CA GLU A 35 -6.25 -1.56 8.63
C GLU A 35 -5.29 -2.73 8.79
N LEU A 36 -3.98 -2.49 8.72
CA LEU A 36 -2.99 -3.55 8.90
C LEU A 36 -2.96 -4.06 10.35
N LYS A 37 -3.10 -3.17 11.33
CA LYS A 37 -3.25 -3.55 12.74
C LYS A 37 -4.48 -4.43 12.93
N ARG A 38 -5.65 -3.98 12.42
CA ARG A 38 -6.91 -4.72 12.50
C ARG A 38 -6.80 -6.10 11.83
N ALA A 39 -6.16 -6.20 10.68
CA ALA A 39 -5.94 -7.47 9.99
C ALA A 39 -5.00 -8.40 10.78
N ALA A 40 -3.90 -7.86 11.32
CA ALA A 40 -2.92 -8.63 12.09
C ALA A 40 -3.52 -9.17 13.40
N GLU A 41 -4.26 -8.34 14.14
CA GLU A 41 -4.74 -8.65 15.50
C GLU A 41 -6.11 -9.36 15.53
N SER A 42 -6.80 -9.49 14.40
CA SER A 42 -8.11 -10.15 14.35
C SER A 42 -8.03 -11.64 14.02
N ASN A 43 -9.11 -12.37 14.39
CA ASN A 43 -9.36 -13.75 13.99
C ASN A 43 -9.96 -13.86 12.58
N MET A 44 -9.67 -12.90 11.71
CA MET A 44 -10.09 -12.87 10.31
C MET A 44 -9.48 -14.04 9.52
N ASP A 45 -10.23 -14.54 8.52
CA ASP A 45 -9.71 -15.50 7.55
C ASP A 45 -8.39 -15.01 6.89
N PRO A 46 -7.35 -15.85 6.80
CA PRO A 46 -6.05 -15.43 6.26
C PRO A 46 -6.12 -14.85 4.83
N GLY A 47 -7.04 -15.34 3.99
CA GLY A 47 -7.25 -14.80 2.65
C GLY A 47 -7.76 -13.35 2.68
N LYS A 48 -8.62 -13.00 3.65
CA LYS A 48 -9.03 -11.60 3.87
C LYS A 48 -7.92 -10.75 4.46
N LYS A 49 -7.04 -11.31 5.32
CA LYS A 49 -5.85 -10.59 5.80
C LYS A 49 -4.92 -10.24 4.63
N LEU A 50 -4.74 -11.18 3.69
CA LEU A 50 -3.97 -10.94 2.46
C LEU A 50 -4.59 -9.84 1.60
N ASP A 51 -5.91 -9.84 1.43
CA ASP A 51 -6.61 -8.79 0.68
C ASP A 51 -6.33 -7.39 1.26
N ILE A 52 -6.44 -7.24 2.60
CA ILE A 52 -6.16 -5.97 3.27
C ILE A 52 -4.70 -5.55 3.11
N LEU A 53 -3.76 -6.50 3.20
CA LEU A 53 -2.35 -6.23 2.98
C LEU A 53 -2.11 -5.73 1.55
N LEU A 54 -2.63 -6.43 0.56
CA LEU A 54 -2.47 -6.09 -0.85
C LEU A 54 -3.08 -4.73 -1.18
N GLU A 55 -4.28 -4.45 -0.68
CA GLU A 55 -4.93 -3.15 -0.86
C GLU A 55 -4.10 -2.02 -0.22
N SER A 56 -3.64 -2.24 1.00
CA SER A 56 -2.82 -1.27 1.73
C SER A 56 -1.51 -0.98 0.99
N VAL A 57 -0.82 -2.01 0.51
CA VAL A 57 0.45 -1.84 -0.20
C VAL A 57 0.24 -1.23 -1.59
N ALA A 58 -0.80 -1.64 -2.32
CA ALA A 58 -1.12 -1.08 -3.63
C ALA A 58 -1.42 0.43 -3.56
N LYS A 59 -2.25 0.85 -2.59
CA LYS A 59 -2.53 2.27 -2.34
C LYS A 59 -1.27 3.04 -1.93
N MET A 60 -0.47 2.49 -1.01
CA MET A 60 0.79 3.13 -0.63
C MET A 60 1.70 3.33 -1.85
N MET A 61 1.82 2.34 -2.74
CA MET A 61 2.61 2.45 -3.95
C MET A 61 2.10 3.60 -4.83
N GLU A 62 0.79 3.64 -5.11
CA GLU A 62 0.14 4.69 -5.92
C GLU A 62 0.35 6.10 -5.32
N GLU A 63 0.04 6.27 -4.04
CA GLU A 63 0.18 7.53 -3.29
C GLU A 63 1.63 8.01 -3.23
N SER A 64 2.58 7.06 -3.22
CA SER A 64 4.00 7.37 -3.21
C SER A 64 4.54 7.72 -4.60
N ILE A 65 3.84 7.31 -5.67
CA ILE A 65 4.17 7.62 -7.08
C ILE A 65 3.56 8.96 -7.51
N GLU A 66 2.37 9.31 -6.99
CA GLU A 66 1.69 10.62 -7.16
C GLU A 66 2.65 11.83 -7.01
N PRO A 67 2.31 13.01 -7.56
CA PRO A 67 3.18 14.19 -7.59
C PRO A 67 3.49 14.74 -6.19
N LEU A 68 4.43 14.07 -5.54
CA LEU A 68 5.11 14.42 -4.32
C LEU A 68 6.56 14.71 -4.68
N SER A 69 7.19 15.65 -3.97
CA SER A 69 8.64 15.82 -4.12
C SER A 69 9.37 14.52 -3.73
N PRO A 70 10.48 14.14 -4.39
CA PRO A 70 11.18 12.89 -4.12
C PRO A 70 11.46 12.65 -2.64
N LYS A 71 11.88 13.70 -1.91
CA LYS A 71 12.12 13.64 -0.46
C LYS A 71 10.85 13.33 0.35
N LYS A 72 9.70 13.88 -0.03
CA LYS A 72 8.41 13.61 0.62
C LYS A 72 7.95 12.18 0.33
N SER A 73 8.07 11.72 -0.91
CA SER A 73 7.75 10.35 -1.32
C SER A 73 8.53 9.32 -0.51
N VAL A 74 9.85 9.48 -0.40
CA VAL A 74 10.71 8.57 0.38
C VAL A 74 10.36 8.59 1.86
N LYS A 75 10.14 9.77 2.44
CA LYS A 75 9.75 9.91 3.85
C LYS A 75 8.37 9.29 4.12
N TYR A 76 7.46 9.35 3.16
CA TYR A 76 6.15 8.72 3.23
C TYR A 76 6.27 7.20 3.31
N VAL A 77 6.95 6.59 2.34
CA VAL A 77 7.18 5.13 2.31
C VAL A 77 7.94 4.67 3.55
N GLN A 78 8.96 5.41 3.99
CA GLN A 78 9.72 5.06 5.19
C GLN A 78 8.84 5.05 6.44
N LYS A 79 7.92 6.02 6.58
CA LYS A 79 6.95 6.05 7.68
C LYS A 79 5.97 4.88 7.60
N TYR A 80 5.46 4.60 6.40
CA TYR A 80 4.57 3.46 6.16
C TYR A 80 5.23 2.16 6.62
N VAL A 81 6.45 1.88 6.15
CA VAL A 81 7.17 0.64 6.50
C VAL A 81 7.38 0.58 8.02
N ARG A 82 7.93 1.63 8.63
CA ARG A 82 8.22 1.65 10.06
C ARG A 82 6.99 1.46 10.94
N GLN A 83 5.85 2.04 10.57
CA GLN A 83 4.62 1.95 11.37
C GLN A 83 3.94 0.59 11.25
N ASN A 84 4.24 -0.17 10.19
CA ASN A 84 3.45 -1.33 9.80
C ASN A 84 4.24 -2.63 9.67
N GLU A 85 5.58 -2.60 9.69
CA GLU A 85 6.44 -3.78 9.48
C GLU A 85 6.04 -4.96 10.37
N GLY A 86 5.75 -4.72 11.66
CA GLY A 86 5.31 -5.76 12.58
C GLY A 86 3.97 -6.39 12.17
N TYR A 87 2.98 -5.57 11.79
CA TYR A 87 1.67 -6.06 11.37
C TYR A 87 1.74 -6.80 10.03
N ILE A 88 2.54 -6.29 9.09
CA ILE A 88 2.78 -6.94 7.79
C ILE A 88 3.44 -8.31 8.00
N ALA A 89 4.45 -8.40 8.87
CA ALA A 89 5.12 -9.66 9.19
C ALA A 89 4.15 -10.69 9.79
N ILE A 90 3.25 -10.27 10.68
CA ILE A 90 2.20 -11.14 11.24
C ILE A 90 1.27 -11.64 10.14
N ILE A 91 0.76 -10.75 9.28
CA ILE A 91 -0.15 -11.11 8.19
C ILE A 91 0.54 -12.08 7.22
N LEU A 92 1.75 -11.77 6.77
CA LEU A 92 2.50 -12.64 5.86
C LEU A 92 2.75 -14.03 6.45
N LYS A 93 3.05 -14.11 7.75
CA LYS A 93 3.22 -15.39 8.46
C LYS A 93 1.92 -16.20 8.51
N ASP A 94 0.80 -15.56 8.81
CA ASP A 94 -0.52 -16.21 8.84
C ASP A 94 -0.92 -16.71 7.45
N VAL A 95 -0.72 -15.87 6.43
CA VAL A 95 -0.99 -16.20 5.03
C VAL A 95 -0.10 -17.34 4.55
N GLY A 96 1.19 -17.35 4.88
CA GLY A 96 2.10 -18.43 4.54
C GLY A 96 1.64 -19.78 5.11
N LYS A 97 1.34 -19.81 6.42
CA LYS A 97 0.81 -21.01 7.08
C LYS A 97 -0.50 -21.51 6.50
N TRP A 98 -1.36 -20.58 6.08
CA TRP A 98 -2.64 -20.90 5.44
C TRP A 98 -2.42 -21.47 4.05
N GLN A 99 -1.58 -20.82 3.23
CA GLN A 99 -1.23 -21.27 1.89
C GLN A 99 -0.58 -22.66 1.89
N ASP A 100 0.26 -22.98 2.89
CA ASP A 100 0.90 -24.28 3.02
C ASP A 100 -0.09 -25.42 3.35
N LYS A 101 -1.25 -25.08 3.90
CA LYS A 101 -2.33 -26.04 4.22
C LYS A 101 -3.38 -26.17 3.12
N MET A 102 -3.32 -25.33 2.08
CA MET A 102 -4.27 -25.38 0.98
C MET A 102 -4.01 -26.59 0.09
N SER A 103 -5.10 -27.23 -0.35
CA SER A 103 -5.00 -28.19 -1.45
C SER A 103 -4.64 -27.49 -2.77
N PRO A 104 -4.11 -28.21 -3.77
CA PRO A 104 -3.86 -27.63 -5.09
C PRO A 104 -5.11 -26.96 -5.69
N PHE A 105 -6.27 -27.61 -5.58
CA PHE A 105 -7.54 -27.06 -6.06
C PHE A 105 -7.94 -25.75 -5.34
N GLN A 106 -7.84 -25.71 -4.01
CA GLN A 106 -8.12 -24.49 -3.23
C GLN A 106 -7.16 -23.36 -3.61
N THR A 107 -5.89 -23.69 -3.87
CA THR A 107 -4.88 -22.71 -4.28
C THR A 107 -5.20 -22.14 -5.67
N ILE A 108 -5.58 -22.99 -6.62
CA ILE A 108 -6.01 -22.57 -7.96
C ILE A 108 -7.23 -21.66 -7.85
N GLN A 109 -8.28 -22.09 -7.13
CA GLN A 109 -9.50 -21.31 -6.98
C GLN A 109 -9.22 -19.95 -6.34
N TYR A 110 -8.38 -19.90 -5.30
CA TYR A 110 -8.01 -18.64 -4.67
C TYR A 110 -7.16 -17.76 -5.60
N GLY A 111 -6.18 -18.33 -6.30
CA GLY A 111 -5.37 -17.64 -7.31
C GLY A 111 -6.23 -17.01 -8.42
N LEU A 112 -7.23 -17.74 -8.91
CA LEU A 112 -8.19 -17.20 -9.89
C LEU A 112 -9.08 -16.10 -9.31
N SER A 113 -9.41 -16.17 -8.02
CA SER A 113 -10.21 -15.15 -7.35
C SER A 113 -9.43 -13.86 -7.11
N ILE A 114 -8.13 -13.97 -6.78
CA ILE A 114 -7.32 -12.83 -6.38
C ILE A 114 -6.84 -12.00 -7.58
N GLN A 115 -6.53 -12.63 -8.72
CA GLN A 115 -6.13 -11.94 -9.95
C GLN A 115 -7.20 -10.95 -10.46
N ASN A 116 -8.47 -11.23 -10.17
CA ASN A 116 -9.60 -10.43 -10.62
C ASN A 116 -9.90 -9.25 -9.67
N LYS A 117 -9.16 -9.14 -8.56
CA LYS A 117 -9.40 -8.06 -7.59
C LYS A 117 -8.75 -6.76 -8.06
N PRO A 118 -9.47 -5.61 -7.97
CA PRO A 118 -8.96 -4.33 -8.45
C PRO A 118 -7.61 -3.93 -7.84
N PHE A 119 -7.40 -4.16 -6.54
CA PHE A 119 -6.15 -3.79 -5.87
C PHE A 119 -4.93 -4.60 -6.35
N VAL A 120 -5.12 -5.83 -6.84
CA VAL A 120 -4.02 -6.62 -7.44
C VAL A 120 -3.62 -6.00 -8.77
N GLN A 121 -4.59 -5.55 -9.57
CA GLN A 121 -4.30 -4.84 -10.81
C GLN A 121 -3.55 -3.54 -10.52
N THR A 122 -4.00 -2.75 -9.54
CA THR A 122 -3.29 -1.53 -9.10
C THR A 122 -1.86 -1.83 -8.65
N PHE A 123 -1.66 -2.89 -7.87
CA PHE A 123 -0.34 -3.34 -7.43
C PHE A 123 0.57 -3.66 -8.62
N VAL A 124 0.13 -4.56 -9.51
CA VAL A 124 0.89 -5.02 -10.68
C VAL A 124 1.23 -3.86 -11.62
N GLN A 125 0.29 -2.94 -11.86
CA GLN A 125 0.50 -1.78 -12.72
C GLN A 125 1.45 -0.75 -12.10
N SER A 126 1.41 -0.60 -10.77
CA SER A 126 2.26 0.36 -10.04
C SER A 126 3.67 -0.17 -9.80
N LEU A 127 3.85 -1.50 -9.80
CA LEU A 127 5.09 -2.18 -9.46
C LEU A 127 6.32 -1.69 -10.25
N PRO A 128 6.30 -1.60 -11.60
CA PRO A 128 7.47 -1.17 -12.35
C PRO A 128 7.86 0.29 -12.05
N LYS A 129 6.85 1.17 -11.95
CA LYS A 129 7.06 2.60 -11.64
C LYS A 129 7.61 2.77 -10.23
N TYR A 130 7.07 2.02 -9.27
CA TYR A 130 7.53 2.02 -7.89
C TYR A 130 8.98 1.55 -7.80
N LYS A 131 9.31 0.37 -8.36
CA LYS A 131 10.68 -0.17 -8.35
C LYS A 131 11.67 0.80 -9.00
N LYS A 132 11.29 1.43 -10.12
CA LYS A 132 12.12 2.45 -10.78
C LYS A 132 12.35 3.67 -9.89
N LYS A 133 11.32 4.18 -9.21
CA LYS A 133 11.40 5.37 -8.33
C LYS A 133 12.20 5.09 -7.06
N TYR A 134 12.12 3.88 -6.51
CA TYR A 134 12.69 3.52 -5.22
C TYR A 134 13.89 2.57 -5.29
N LYS A 135 14.47 2.32 -6.46
CA LYS A 135 15.57 1.36 -6.67
C LYS A 135 16.74 1.45 -5.69
N GLN A 136 17.00 2.63 -5.12
CA GLN A 136 18.10 2.89 -4.19
C GLN A 136 17.70 2.73 -2.70
N TYR A 137 16.45 2.38 -2.41
CA TYR A 137 15.91 2.29 -1.05
C TYR A 137 15.49 0.85 -0.75
N ALA A 138 16.41 0.09 -0.14
CA ALA A 138 16.18 -1.33 0.18
C ALA A 138 14.90 -1.58 0.98
N PHE A 139 14.59 -0.72 1.96
CA PHE A 139 13.36 -0.84 2.76
C PHE A 139 12.08 -0.75 1.91
N ALA A 140 12.10 0.05 0.86
CA ALA A 140 10.95 0.27 0.00
C ALA A 140 10.75 -0.90 -0.97
N ILE A 141 11.87 -1.43 -1.49
CA ILE A 141 11.88 -2.55 -2.43
C ILE A 141 11.58 -3.87 -1.72
N GLY A 142 12.19 -4.12 -0.57
CA GLY A 142 12.02 -5.38 0.19
C GLY A 142 10.56 -5.67 0.53
N LEU A 143 9.82 -4.67 1.03
CA LEU A 143 8.38 -4.82 1.32
C LEU A 143 7.59 -5.29 0.08
N VAL A 144 7.81 -4.63 -1.05
CA VAL A 144 7.05 -4.92 -2.27
C VAL A 144 7.48 -6.26 -2.86
N ASP A 145 8.74 -6.65 -2.70
CA ASP A 145 9.24 -7.97 -3.10
C ASP A 145 8.63 -9.09 -2.26
N ASP A 146 8.50 -8.92 -0.93
CA ASP A 146 7.85 -9.89 -0.05
C ASP A 146 6.39 -10.13 -0.47
N VAL A 147 5.65 -9.05 -0.76
CA VAL A 147 4.26 -9.11 -1.23
C VAL A 147 4.18 -9.73 -2.62
N THR A 148 5.10 -9.37 -3.52
CA THR A 148 5.18 -9.95 -4.87
C THR A 148 5.45 -11.45 -4.81
N ALA A 149 6.33 -11.89 -3.92
CA ALA A 149 6.65 -13.30 -3.73
C ALA A 149 5.42 -14.12 -3.31
N VAL A 150 4.58 -13.57 -2.43
CA VAL A 150 3.30 -14.21 -2.05
C VAL A 150 2.36 -14.32 -3.27
N LEU A 151 2.20 -13.25 -4.05
CA LEU A 151 1.38 -13.28 -5.27
C LEU A 151 1.89 -14.28 -6.30
N ILE A 152 3.19 -14.32 -6.56
CA ILE A 152 3.81 -15.29 -7.49
C ILE A 152 3.59 -16.71 -7.01
N LYS A 153 3.71 -16.99 -5.70
CA LYS A 153 3.42 -18.32 -5.17
C LYS A 153 1.98 -18.76 -5.42
N PHE A 154 1.01 -17.85 -5.31
CA PHE A 154 -0.38 -18.15 -5.69
C PHE A 154 -0.55 -18.31 -7.20
N GLY A 155 0.12 -17.48 -8.01
CA GLY A 155 0.06 -17.55 -9.48
C GLY A 155 0.68 -18.82 -10.06
N ASN A 156 1.90 -19.16 -9.68
CA ASN A 156 2.60 -20.35 -10.16
C ASN A 156 1.82 -21.63 -9.82
N LYS A 157 1.40 -21.77 -8.55
CA LYS A 157 0.56 -22.89 -8.12
C LYS A 157 -0.79 -22.95 -8.85
N ALA A 158 -1.38 -21.80 -9.19
CA ALA A 158 -2.63 -21.76 -9.95
C ALA A 158 -2.45 -22.20 -11.42
N LEU A 159 -1.28 -21.95 -12.00
CA LEU A 159 -0.92 -22.35 -13.36
C LEU A 159 -0.37 -23.78 -13.44
N GLY A 160 -0.24 -24.48 -12.30
CA GLY A 160 0.30 -25.84 -12.23
C GLY A 160 1.82 -25.91 -12.51
N ILE A 161 2.55 -24.81 -12.29
CA ILE A 161 3.99 -24.66 -12.52
C ILE A 161 4.76 -24.39 -11.23
#